data_AF-A0A938Z2Y8-F1
#
_entry.id   AF-A0A938Z2Y8-F1
#
_cell.length_a   1.000
_cell.length_b   1.000
_cell.length_c   1.000
_cell.angle_alpha   90.00
_cell.angle_beta   90.00
_cell.angle_gamma   90.00
#
_symmetry.space_group_name_H-M   'P 1'
#
loop_
_entity.id
_entity.type
_entity.pdbx_description
1 polymer ?
#
loop_
_entity_poly.entity_id
_entity_poly.type
_entity_poly.pdbx_seq_one_letter_code
_entity_poly.pdbx_strand_id
1 'polypeptide(L)'
;MLFDDAEDRIAMLQILDAILPKHNIELIAWCLMGNHIHLLIDDPDDRKSDAMHAVAVSYAGRYNARTGHIGHVFQERFWDSPIKSEVYLLEAIRYIHLNPQKAGLAAYDEYPWSSHREYLMSARSRPHVTGNVVGVLFPTPRSYLQLMESTPSLPYRPSATAKVREEDLCEFGTAVVQSVAGCTPTELKSVSKPLRNEAILALRKQGLTVKQVQLLTGLGTWIIKNAS
;
A
#
# COMPACT_ATOMS: atom_id res chain seq x y z
N MET A 1 -7.23 14.28 12.15
CA MET A 1 -5.77 14.03 12.12
C MET A 1 -5.51 12.93 13.12
N LEU A 2 -4.69 11.93 12.80
CA LEU A 2 -4.51 10.73 13.63
C LEU A 2 -3.39 10.89 14.66
N PHE A 3 -2.37 11.69 14.34
CA PHE A 3 -1.21 11.93 15.19
C PHE A 3 -0.93 13.43 15.29
N ASP A 4 -0.87 13.97 16.50
CA ASP A 4 -0.59 15.40 16.70
C ASP A 4 0.91 15.71 16.65
N ASP A 5 1.75 14.76 17.09
CA ASP A 5 3.19 14.97 17.23
C ASP A 5 4.01 13.66 17.10
N ALA A 6 5.32 13.77 17.29
CA ALA A 6 6.24 12.64 17.26
C ALA A 6 5.94 11.60 18.35
N GLU A 7 5.45 12.03 19.51
CA GLU A 7 5.18 11.17 20.65
C GLU A 7 4.06 10.18 20.33
N ASP A 8 3.01 10.64 19.65
CA ASP A 8 1.93 9.78 19.20
C ASP A 8 2.40 8.70 18.21
N ARG A 9 3.33 9.04 17.32
CA ARG A 9 3.87 8.08 16.34
C ARG A 9 4.80 7.06 16.99
N ILE A 10 5.63 7.49 17.94
CA ILE A 10 6.45 6.59 18.76
C ILE A 10 5.54 5.63 19.53
N ALA A 11 4.47 6.14 20.15
CA ALA A 11 3.53 5.30 20.87
C ALA A 11 2.83 4.28 19.95
N MET A 12 2.46 4.67 18.73
CA MET A 12 1.90 3.74 17.76
C MET A 12 2.87 2.60 17.42
N LEU A 13 4.14 2.90 17.19
CA LEU A 13 5.16 1.88 16.94
C LEU A 13 5.33 0.93 18.14
N GLN A 14 5.39 1.48 19.35
CA GLN A 14 5.45 0.66 20.58
C GLN A 14 4.22 -0.24 20.74
N ILE A 15 3.03 0.25 20.38
CA ILE A 15 1.80 -0.54 20.40
C ILE A 15 1.85 -1.67 19.37
N LEU A 16 2.34 -1.40 18.15
CA LEU A 16 2.53 -2.41 17.11
C LEU A 16 3.52 -3.49 17.59
N ASP A 17 4.68 -3.09 18.10
CA ASP A 17 5.71 -4.01 18.63
C ASP A 17 5.17 -4.89 19.76
N ALA A 18 4.27 -4.37 20.59
CA ALA A 18 3.68 -5.09 21.71
C ALA A 18 2.51 -6.02 21.31
N ILE A 19 1.83 -5.77 20.20
CA ILE A 19 0.59 -6.46 19.83
C ILE A 19 0.80 -7.46 18.70
N LEU A 20 1.53 -7.11 17.65
CA LEU A 20 1.69 -7.99 16.48
C LEU A 20 2.31 -9.36 16.85
N PRO A 21 3.37 -9.45 17.68
CA PRO A 21 3.94 -10.74 18.05
C PRO A 21 2.99 -11.63 18.86
N LYS A 22 2.09 -11.03 19.66
CA LYS A 22 1.07 -11.79 20.42
C LYS A 22 0.03 -12.46 19.52
N HIS A 23 -0.05 -12.04 18.26
CA HIS A 23 -0.95 -12.58 17.25
C HIS A 23 -0.21 -13.41 16.19
N ASN A 24 1.08 -13.71 16.40
CA ASN A 24 1.94 -14.37 15.42
C ASN A 24 2.04 -13.59 14.09
N ILE A 25 2.08 -12.26 14.18
CA ILE A 25 2.18 -11.37 13.01
C ILE A 25 3.57 -10.74 12.98
N GLU A 26 4.24 -10.84 11.82
CA GLU A 26 5.49 -10.12 11.57
C GLU A 26 5.22 -8.81 10.80
N LEU A 27 5.93 -7.74 11.15
CA LEU A 27 5.86 -6.47 10.44
C LEU A 27 6.95 -6.41 9.37
N ILE A 28 6.54 -6.31 8.10
CA ILE A 28 7.44 -6.30 6.94
C ILE A 28 7.79 -4.86 6.56
N ALA A 29 6.80 -3.98 6.45
CA ALA A 29 7.00 -2.56 6.16
C ALA A 29 5.90 -1.71 6.79
N TRP A 30 6.24 -0.48 7.13
CA TRP A 30 5.33 0.50 7.72
C TRP A 30 5.62 1.93 7.26
N CYS A 31 4.57 2.76 7.25
CA CYS A 31 4.63 4.22 7.10
C CYS A 31 3.48 4.88 7.88
N LEU A 32 3.80 5.79 8.82
CA LEU A 32 2.82 6.51 9.64
C LEU A 32 2.63 7.93 9.12
N MET A 33 1.52 8.17 8.42
CA MET A 33 1.17 9.49 7.89
C MET A 33 0.27 10.25 8.87
N GLY A 34 0.10 11.57 8.68
CA GLY A 34 -0.68 12.39 9.64
C GLY A 34 -2.15 12.01 9.77
N ASN A 35 -2.75 11.36 8.78
CA ASN A 35 -4.18 11.01 8.73
C ASN A 35 -4.46 9.51 8.58
N HIS A 36 -3.46 8.67 8.32
CA HIS A 36 -3.61 7.22 8.17
C HIS A 36 -2.26 6.51 8.33
N ILE A 37 -2.29 5.18 8.41
CA ILE A 37 -1.10 4.34 8.49
C ILE A 37 -1.13 3.32 7.34
N HIS A 38 0.05 2.98 6.82
CA HIS A 38 0.23 1.85 5.91
C HIS A 38 1.07 0.80 6.60
N LEU A 39 0.60 -0.45 6.59
CA LEU A 39 1.28 -1.60 7.15
C LEU A 39 1.29 -2.73 6.12
N LEU A 40 2.43 -3.39 5.99
CA LEU A 40 2.58 -4.67 5.31
C LEU A 40 3.02 -5.68 6.36
N ILE A 41 2.22 -6.72 6.51
CA ILE A 41 2.37 -7.72 7.57
C ILE A 41 2.39 -9.12 6.97
N ASP A 42 3.09 -10.03 7.63
CA ASP A 42 2.92 -11.47 7.45
C ASP A 42 1.98 -11.98 8.55
N ASP A 43 0.85 -12.57 8.14
CA ASP A 43 -0.23 -13.00 9.03
C ASP A 43 -0.61 -14.45 8.71
N PRO A 44 0.23 -15.43 9.12
CA PRO A 44 0.05 -16.85 8.77
C PRO A 44 -1.22 -17.46 9.37
N ASP A 45 -1.72 -16.91 10.48
CA ASP A 45 -2.85 -17.45 11.24
C ASP A 45 -4.17 -16.69 11.00
N ASP A 46 -4.19 -15.75 10.04
CA ASP A 46 -5.34 -14.89 9.72
C ASP A 46 -5.88 -14.11 10.94
N ARG A 47 -4.97 -13.59 11.78
CA ARG A 47 -5.27 -12.89 13.05
C ARG A 47 -5.22 -11.37 12.91
N LYS A 48 -4.99 -10.82 11.72
CA LYS A 48 -4.88 -9.36 11.48
C LYS A 48 -6.06 -8.56 12.02
N SER A 49 -7.29 -9.06 11.90
CA SER A 49 -8.49 -8.36 12.36
C SER A 49 -8.46 -8.15 13.88
N ASP A 50 -8.09 -9.18 14.63
CA ASP A 50 -7.99 -9.13 16.09
C ASP A 50 -6.82 -8.24 16.53
N ALA A 51 -5.68 -8.36 15.84
CA ALA A 51 -4.51 -7.54 16.11
C ALA A 51 -4.79 -6.05 15.85
N MET A 52 -5.41 -5.71 14.73
CA MET A 52 -5.75 -4.32 14.36
C MET A 52 -6.82 -3.73 15.28
N HIS A 53 -7.77 -4.55 15.75
CA HIS A 53 -8.70 -4.12 16.78
C HIS A 53 -7.96 -3.77 18.08
N ALA A 54 -7.06 -4.64 18.54
CA ALA A 54 -6.27 -4.38 19.75
C ALA A 54 -5.37 -3.14 19.62
N VAL A 55 -4.72 -2.93 18.46
CA VAL A 55 -3.94 -1.72 18.15
C VAL A 55 -4.82 -0.47 18.22
N ALA A 56 -5.96 -0.49 17.55
CA ALA A 56 -6.87 0.65 17.50
C ALA A 56 -7.39 1.04 18.88
N VAL A 57 -7.80 0.06 19.69
CA VAL A 57 -8.27 0.28 21.07
C VAL A 57 -7.15 0.83 21.96
N SER A 58 -5.97 0.23 21.90
CA SER A 58 -4.82 0.66 22.71
C SER A 58 -4.41 2.10 22.38
N TYR A 59 -4.29 2.42 21.08
CA TYR A 59 -3.91 3.75 20.65
C TYR A 59 -4.98 4.79 20.98
N ALA A 60 -6.26 4.48 20.73
CA ALA A 60 -7.36 5.41 21.03
C ALA A 60 -7.46 5.71 22.53
N GLY A 61 -7.30 4.70 23.39
CA GLY A 61 -7.27 4.89 24.85
C GLY A 61 -6.14 5.80 25.30
N ARG A 62 -4.93 5.57 24.77
CA ARG A 62 -3.77 6.44 25.04
C ARG A 62 -4.00 7.86 24.54
N TYR A 63 -4.42 8.02 23.30
CA TYR A 63 -4.62 9.33 22.67
C TYR A 63 -5.67 10.16 23.41
N ASN A 64 -6.82 9.56 23.75
CA ASN A 64 -7.87 10.22 24.52
C ASN A 64 -7.39 10.62 25.92
N ALA A 65 -6.64 9.75 26.60
CA ALA A 65 -6.08 10.06 27.93
C ALA A 65 -5.07 11.21 27.88
N ARG A 66 -4.27 11.31 26.81
CA ARG A 66 -3.25 12.35 26.64
C ARG A 66 -3.84 13.71 26.25
N THR A 67 -4.80 13.72 25.33
CA THR A 67 -5.32 14.95 24.70
C THR A 67 -6.62 15.44 25.30
N GLY A 68 -7.30 14.61 26.12
CA GLY A 68 -8.66 14.88 26.58
C GLY A 68 -9.72 14.74 25.47
N HIS A 69 -9.37 14.17 24.31
CA HIS A 69 -10.31 13.95 23.20
C HIS A 69 -11.46 13.03 23.62
N ILE A 70 -12.68 13.42 23.25
CA ILE A 70 -13.91 12.67 23.50
C ILE A 70 -14.44 12.14 22.17
N GLY A 71 -14.49 10.81 22.04
CA GLY A 71 -15.05 10.12 20.88
C GLY A 71 -14.08 9.18 20.18
N HIS A 72 -14.41 8.81 18.95
CA HIS A 72 -13.64 7.86 18.15
C HIS A 72 -12.40 8.52 17.52
N VAL A 73 -11.22 7.92 17.75
CA VAL A 73 -9.95 8.33 17.13
C VAL A 73 -9.86 7.80 15.70
N PHE A 74 -10.26 6.54 15.48
CA PHE A 74 -10.37 5.94 14.15
C PHE A 74 -11.81 6.05 13.66
N GLN A 75 -12.00 6.64 12.47
CA GLN A 75 -13.32 6.88 11.89
C GLN A 75 -13.82 5.73 11.01
N GLU A 76 -12.91 4.94 10.43
CA GLU A 76 -13.22 3.84 9.53
C GLU A 76 -12.53 2.55 9.96
N ARG A 77 -13.02 1.41 9.45
CA ARG A 77 -12.34 0.12 9.58
C ARG A 77 -11.07 0.11 8.72
N PHE A 78 -10.07 -0.68 9.13
CA PHE A 78 -8.90 -0.90 8.29
C PHE A 78 -9.31 -1.57 6.96
N TRP A 79 -8.51 -1.33 5.92
CA TRP A 79 -8.62 -2.02 4.65
C TRP A 79 -7.39 -2.87 4.43
N ASP A 80 -7.58 -4.06 3.87
CA ASP A 80 -6.52 -4.98 3.54
C ASP A 80 -6.55 -5.36 2.05
N SER A 81 -5.39 -5.81 1.57
CA SER A 81 -5.22 -6.33 0.23
C SER A 81 -4.22 -7.48 0.29
N PRO A 82 -4.62 -8.72 -0.02
CA PRO A 82 -3.71 -9.85 0.06
C PRO A 82 -2.60 -9.72 -0.99
N ILE A 83 -1.37 -10.01 -0.57
CA ILE A 83 -0.21 -10.06 -1.46
C ILE A 83 -0.10 -11.47 -2.03
N LYS A 84 -0.19 -11.61 -3.36
CA LYS A 84 -0.32 -12.91 -4.03
C LYS A 84 0.93 -13.34 -4.82
N SER A 85 1.96 -12.51 -4.88
CA SER A 85 3.22 -12.82 -5.55
C SER A 85 4.37 -12.01 -4.97
N GLU A 86 5.59 -12.49 -5.18
CA GLU A 86 6.81 -11.81 -4.77
C GLU A 86 6.96 -10.44 -5.44
N VAL A 87 6.66 -10.34 -6.74
CA VAL A 87 6.64 -9.05 -7.45
C VAL A 87 5.70 -8.07 -6.75
N TYR A 88 4.52 -8.53 -6.33
CA TYR A 88 3.55 -7.68 -5.66
C TYR A 88 3.99 -7.29 -4.25
N LEU A 89 4.73 -8.17 -3.56
CA LEU A 89 5.34 -7.89 -2.28
C LEU A 89 6.36 -6.77 -2.39
N LEU A 90 7.27 -6.84 -3.37
CA LEU A 90 8.27 -5.81 -3.63
C LEU A 90 7.62 -4.46 -3.96
N GLU A 91 6.58 -4.46 -4.80
CA GLU A 91 5.88 -3.23 -5.15
C GLU A 91 5.06 -2.66 -3.97
N ALA A 92 4.53 -3.50 -3.08
CA ALA A 92 3.89 -3.04 -1.85
C ALA A 92 4.88 -2.35 -0.91
N ILE A 93 6.08 -2.92 -0.73
CA ILE A 93 7.16 -2.31 0.06
C ILE A 93 7.51 -0.93 -0.52
N ARG A 94 7.79 -0.88 -1.83
CA ARG A 94 8.07 0.38 -2.53
C ARG A 94 6.95 1.40 -2.33
N TYR A 95 5.70 1.00 -2.54
CA TYR A 95 4.54 1.87 -2.40
C TYR A 95 4.44 2.46 -1.00
N ILE A 96 4.60 1.63 0.05
CA ILE A 96 4.55 2.08 1.44
C ILE A 96 5.63 3.12 1.72
N HIS A 97 6.85 2.92 1.25
CA HIS A 97 7.95 3.87 1.45
C HIS A 97 7.79 5.14 0.61
N LEU A 98 7.26 5.06 -0.60
CA LEU A 98 7.02 6.22 -1.48
C LEU A 98 5.78 7.04 -1.11
N ASN A 99 4.91 6.56 -0.22
CA ASN A 99 3.65 7.23 0.12
C ASN A 99 3.80 8.69 0.58
N PRO A 100 4.77 9.03 1.46
CA PRO A 100 5.00 10.41 1.88
C PRO A 100 5.30 11.34 0.70
N GLN A 101 6.11 10.87 -0.26
CA GLN A 101 6.44 11.62 -1.47
C GLN A 101 5.23 11.75 -2.40
N LYS A 102 4.47 10.66 -2.60
CA LYS A 102 3.23 10.70 -3.39
C LYS A 102 2.19 11.64 -2.78
N ALA A 103 2.18 11.82 -1.47
CA ALA A 103 1.31 12.76 -0.77
C ALA A 103 1.88 14.19 -0.67
N GLY A 104 3.05 14.46 -1.25
CA GLY A 104 3.68 15.78 -1.22
C GLY A 104 4.14 16.23 0.17
N LEU A 105 4.35 15.29 1.11
CA LEU A 105 4.75 15.62 2.49
C LEU A 105 6.27 15.85 2.63
N ALA A 106 7.07 14.99 2.00
CA ALA A 106 8.53 15.04 1.98
C ALA A 106 9.07 14.05 0.92
N ALA A 107 10.35 14.13 0.58
CA ALA A 107 11.01 13.02 -0.11
C ALA A 107 10.96 11.74 0.76
N TYR A 108 10.89 10.56 0.12
CA TYR A 108 10.68 9.31 0.85
C TYR A 108 11.82 8.96 1.82
N ASP A 109 13.04 9.34 1.47
CA ASP A 109 14.28 9.13 2.23
C ASP A 109 14.46 10.16 3.36
N GLU A 110 13.84 11.32 3.22
CA GLU A 110 13.78 12.37 4.25
C GLU A 110 12.67 12.13 5.29
N TYR A 111 11.62 11.36 4.94
CA TYR A 111 10.48 11.14 5.82
C TYR A 111 10.81 10.18 6.98
N PRO A 112 10.80 10.65 8.25
CA PRO A 112 11.29 9.86 9.38
C PRO A 112 10.30 8.80 9.87
N TRP A 113 9.01 8.94 9.51
CA TRP A 113 7.95 8.05 9.98
C TRP A 113 7.62 6.96 8.97
N SER A 114 8.67 6.32 8.47
CA SER A 114 8.57 5.08 7.69
C SER A 114 9.71 4.13 8.02
N SER A 115 9.47 2.85 7.73
CA SER A 115 10.49 1.80 7.82
C SER A 115 11.64 1.92 6.80
N HIS A 116 11.63 2.90 5.88
CA HIS A 116 12.68 3.06 4.86
C HIS A 116 14.09 3.00 5.46
N ARG A 117 14.32 3.71 6.56
CA ARG A 117 15.63 3.75 7.23
C ARG A 117 16.03 2.41 7.84
N GLU A 118 15.07 1.60 8.28
CA GLU A 118 15.35 0.25 8.80
C GLU A 118 15.86 -0.69 7.70
N TYR A 119 15.44 -0.48 6.45
CA TYR A 119 15.93 -1.25 5.31
C TYR A 119 17.38 -0.90 4.95
N LEU A 120 17.88 0.26 5.39
CA LEU A 120 19.29 0.67 5.26
C LEU A 120 20.17 0.12 6.39
N MET A 121 19.58 -0.47 7.43
CA MET A 121 20.27 -1.10 8.54
C MET A 121 20.52 -2.59 8.25
N SER A 122 21.42 -3.19 9.04
CA SER A 122 21.53 -4.65 9.07
C SER A 122 20.20 -5.25 9.55
N ALA A 123 19.81 -6.42 9.02
CA ALA A 123 18.55 -7.05 9.38
C ALA A 123 18.37 -7.26 10.91
N ARG A 124 19.46 -7.50 11.64
CA ARG A 124 19.46 -7.69 13.10
C ARG A 124 19.33 -6.39 13.90
N SER A 125 19.47 -5.24 13.25
CA SER A 125 19.45 -3.92 13.88
C SER A 125 18.16 -3.15 13.63
N ARG A 126 17.18 -3.77 12.96
CA ARG A 126 15.89 -3.14 12.65
C ARG A 126 15.03 -3.07 13.91
N PRO A 127 14.58 -1.88 14.34
CA PRO A 127 13.81 -1.73 15.57
C PRO A 127 12.40 -2.30 15.49
N HIS A 128 11.71 -2.18 14.35
CA HIS A 128 10.28 -2.51 14.24
C HIS A 128 9.97 -3.52 13.13
N VAL A 129 10.78 -3.54 12.06
CA VAL A 129 10.63 -4.53 10.99
C VAL A 129 11.12 -5.89 11.50
N THR A 130 10.18 -6.79 11.79
CA THR A 130 10.43 -8.13 12.31
C THR A 130 10.34 -9.22 11.24
N GLY A 131 9.83 -8.89 10.05
CA GLY A 131 9.65 -9.82 8.94
C GLY A 131 10.94 -10.51 8.49
N ASN A 132 11.05 -11.83 8.67
CA ASN A 132 12.22 -12.59 8.21
C ASN A 132 12.39 -12.52 6.69
N VAL A 133 11.28 -12.43 5.97
CA VAL A 133 11.23 -12.24 4.51
C VAL A 133 12.05 -11.03 4.06
N VAL A 134 12.14 -9.98 4.87
CA VAL A 134 12.89 -8.77 4.51
C VAL A 134 14.40 -9.03 4.49
N GLY A 135 14.92 -9.86 5.41
CA GLY A 135 16.33 -10.25 5.41
C GLY A 135 16.69 -11.12 4.21
N VAL A 136 15.75 -11.95 3.74
CA VAL A 136 15.93 -12.80 2.56
C VAL A 136 15.86 -11.99 1.26
N LEU A 137 14.86 -11.11 1.12
CA LEU A 137 14.69 -10.26 -0.06
C LEU A 137 15.74 -9.16 -0.16
N PHE A 138 16.14 -8.60 0.99
CA PHE A 138 17.09 -7.49 1.07
C PHE A 138 18.24 -7.84 2.01
N PRO A 139 19.14 -8.74 1.59
CA PRO A 139 20.30 -9.13 2.39
C PRO A 139 21.29 -7.98 2.60
N THR A 140 21.24 -6.96 1.74
CA THR A 140 22.04 -5.74 1.87
C THR A 140 21.19 -4.48 1.69
N PRO A 141 21.60 -3.33 2.24
CA PRO A 141 20.98 -2.04 1.92
C PRO A 141 20.95 -1.76 0.41
N ARG A 142 21.96 -2.23 -0.35
CA ARG A 142 22.03 -1.99 -1.79
C ARG A 142 20.94 -2.72 -2.57
N SER A 143 20.59 -3.95 -2.20
CA SER A 143 19.49 -4.67 -2.86
C SER A 143 18.14 -3.98 -2.66
N TYR A 144 17.94 -3.34 -1.50
CA TYR A 144 16.76 -2.52 -1.25
C TYR A 144 16.79 -1.20 -2.05
N LEU A 145 17.91 -0.50 -2.08
CA LEU A 145 18.03 0.72 -2.88
C LEU A 145 17.82 0.46 -4.37
N GLN A 146 18.29 -0.68 -4.88
CA GLN A 146 18.04 -1.08 -6.27
C GLN A 146 16.54 -1.26 -6.54
N LEU A 147 15.77 -1.80 -5.59
CA LEU A 147 14.32 -1.76 -5.68
C LEU A 147 13.89 -0.30 -5.80
N MET A 148 14.16 0.56 -4.82
CA MET A 148 13.69 1.95 -4.79
C MET A 148 14.04 2.76 -6.05
N GLU A 149 15.21 2.53 -6.65
CA GLU A 149 15.70 3.18 -7.88
C GLU A 149 15.09 2.62 -9.17
N SER A 150 14.57 1.39 -9.17
CA SER A 150 14.04 0.78 -10.39
C SER A 150 12.65 1.29 -10.77
N THR A 151 12.36 1.31 -12.07
CA THR A 151 10.99 1.55 -12.56
C THR A 151 10.13 0.31 -12.33
N PRO A 152 8.94 0.43 -11.69
CA PRO A 152 8.00 -0.67 -11.56
C PRO A 152 7.58 -1.21 -12.93
N SER A 153 7.55 -2.53 -13.10
CA SER A 153 6.89 -3.14 -14.26
C SER A 153 5.37 -2.97 -14.22
N LEU A 154 4.82 -2.97 -13.00
CA LEU A 154 3.41 -2.70 -12.70
C LEU A 154 3.35 -2.11 -11.28
N PRO A 155 2.83 -0.88 -11.09
CA PRO A 155 2.79 -0.28 -9.76
C PRO A 155 1.84 -1.06 -8.84
N TYR A 156 2.11 -1.03 -7.53
CA TYR A 156 1.20 -1.63 -6.55
C TYR A 156 -0.14 -0.88 -6.50
N ARG A 157 -1.23 -1.63 -6.31
CA ARG A 157 -2.57 -1.08 -6.15
C ARG A 157 -3.32 -1.77 -5.00
N PRO A 158 -3.67 -1.09 -3.90
CA PRO A 158 -4.55 -1.67 -2.90
C PRO A 158 -5.85 -2.21 -3.55
N SER A 159 -6.30 -3.40 -3.15
CA SER A 159 -7.49 -4.09 -3.65
C SER A 159 -8.70 -3.17 -3.90
N ALA A 160 -9.52 -3.55 -4.91
CA ALA A 160 -10.63 -2.78 -5.46
C ALA A 160 -11.80 -2.46 -4.50
N THR A 161 -11.79 -2.95 -3.27
CA THR A 161 -12.80 -2.70 -2.22
C THR A 161 -12.48 -1.50 -1.33
N ALA A 162 -11.22 -1.05 -1.30
CA ALA A 162 -10.83 0.23 -0.74
C ALA A 162 -11.37 1.38 -1.61
N LYS A 163 -11.61 2.55 -1.02
CA LYS A 163 -11.74 3.82 -1.77
C LYS A 163 -10.39 4.13 -2.40
N VAL A 164 -10.08 3.45 -3.50
CA VAL A 164 -8.82 3.63 -4.26
C VAL A 164 -8.74 5.10 -4.64
N ARG A 165 -7.61 5.76 -4.32
CA ARG A 165 -7.36 7.11 -4.78
C ARG A 165 -7.41 7.12 -6.31
N GLU A 166 -8.07 8.12 -6.89
CA GLU A 166 -8.19 8.21 -8.34
C GLU A 166 -6.81 8.24 -9.02
N GLU A 167 -5.82 8.86 -8.37
CA GLU A 167 -4.42 8.86 -8.78
C GLU A 167 -3.81 7.45 -8.84
N ASP A 168 -3.98 6.63 -7.78
CA ASP A 168 -3.46 5.25 -7.75
C ASP A 168 -4.14 4.39 -8.83
N LEU A 169 -5.43 4.63 -9.09
CA LEU A 169 -6.16 3.97 -10.17
C LEU A 169 -5.60 4.37 -11.54
N CYS A 170 -5.35 5.66 -11.75
CA CYS A 170 -4.80 6.22 -13.00
C CYS A 170 -3.38 5.75 -13.27
N GLU A 171 -2.50 5.78 -12.27
CA GLU A 171 -1.11 5.28 -12.37
C GLU A 171 -1.11 3.80 -12.76
N PHE A 172 -1.87 2.98 -12.03
CA PHE A 172 -2.00 1.55 -12.30
C PHE A 172 -2.60 1.27 -13.68
N GLY A 173 -3.74 1.89 -13.98
CA GLY A 173 -4.45 1.71 -15.24
C GLY A 173 -3.58 2.10 -16.43
N THR A 174 -2.83 3.20 -16.32
CA THR A 174 -1.91 3.66 -17.37
C THR A 174 -0.78 2.67 -17.58
N ALA A 175 -0.15 2.17 -16.52
CA ALA A 175 0.91 1.16 -16.65
C ALA A 175 0.42 -0.12 -17.36
N VAL A 176 -0.78 -0.61 -17.01
CA VAL A 176 -1.37 -1.79 -17.69
C VAL A 176 -1.64 -1.49 -19.16
N VAL A 177 -2.29 -0.36 -19.48
CA VAL A 177 -2.61 -0.04 -20.88
C VAL A 177 -1.35 0.21 -21.70
N GLN A 178 -0.35 0.91 -21.15
CA GLN A 178 0.91 1.17 -21.82
C GLN A 178 1.66 -0.14 -22.12
N SER A 179 1.66 -1.11 -21.21
CA SER A 179 2.35 -2.40 -21.42
C SER A 179 1.68 -3.29 -22.47
N VAL A 180 0.36 -3.16 -22.69
CA VAL A 180 -0.39 -3.98 -23.65
C VAL A 180 -0.56 -3.28 -25.00
N ALA A 181 -0.98 -2.02 -24.97
CA ALA A 181 -1.40 -1.27 -26.14
C ALA A 181 -0.43 -0.15 -26.54
N GLY A 182 0.60 0.14 -25.73
CA GLY A 182 1.57 1.20 -26.01
C GLY A 182 1.00 2.61 -25.97
N CYS A 183 -0.20 2.80 -25.42
CA CYS A 183 -0.91 4.08 -25.35
C CYS A 183 -1.45 4.36 -23.94
N THR A 184 -2.04 5.53 -23.76
CA THR A 184 -2.75 5.89 -22.53
C THR A 184 -4.16 5.30 -22.48
N PRO A 185 -4.78 5.16 -21.29
CA PRO A 185 -6.14 4.65 -21.16
C PRO A 185 -7.19 5.43 -21.96
N THR A 186 -7.04 6.75 -22.10
CA THR A 186 -8.00 7.63 -22.79
C THR A 186 -7.90 7.52 -24.32
N GLU A 187 -6.79 7.00 -24.84
CA GLU A 187 -6.55 6.76 -26.27
C GLU A 187 -7.12 5.43 -26.76
N LEU A 188 -7.51 4.52 -25.86
CA LEU A 188 -8.06 3.21 -26.20
C LEU A 188 -9.32 3.25 -27.07
N LYS A 189 -10.04 4.37 -27.11
CA LYS A 189 -11.19 4.57 -28.01
C LYS A 189 -10.79 4.65 -29.49
N SER A 190 -9.54 5.02 -29.76
CA SER A 190 -9.01 5.29 -31.10
C SER A 190 -8.14 4.15 -31.65
N VAL A 191 -7.77 3.16 -30.82
CA VAL A 191 -6.98 2.00 -31.26
C VAL A 191 -7.87 0.92 -31.89
N SER A 192 -7.24 -0.07 -32.52
CA SER A 192 -7.94 -1.19 -33.15
C SER A 192 -8.77 -1.98 -32.13
N LYS A 193 -9.93 -2.52 -32.57
CA LYS A 193 -10.82 -3.32 -31.70
C LYS A 193 -10.09 -4.48 -31.00
N PRO A 194 -9.22 -5.27 -31.67
CA PRO A 194 -8.48 -6.34 -31.00
C PRO A 194 -7.59 -5.83 -29.87
N LEU A 195 -6.78 -4.80 -30.12
CA LEU A 195 -5.85 -4.26 -29.14
C LEU A 195 -6.58 -3.61 -27.95
N ARG A 196 -7.68 -2.90 -28.23
CA ARG A 196 -8.55 -2.35 -27.18
C ARG A 196 -9.12 -3.46 -26.29
N ASN A 197 -9.64 -4.53 -26.89
CA ASN A 197 -10.23 -5.63 -26.15
C ASN A 197 -9.17 -6.33 -25.29
N GLU A 198 -7.96 -6.52 -25.81
CA GLU A 198 -6.82 -7.08 -25.06
C GLU A 198 -6.49 -6.21 -23.83
N ALA A 199 -6.38 -4.89 -24.00
CA ALA A 199 -6.13 -3.96 -22.90
C ALA A 199 -7.25 -3.97 -21.85
N ILE A 200 -8.52 -4.04 -22.28
CA ILE A 200 -9.66 -4.17 -21.36
C ILE A 200 -9.56 -5.47 -20.56
N LEU A 201 -9.30 -6.59 -21.22
CA LEU A 201 -9.18 -7.90 -20.58
C LEU A 201 -7.99 -7.92 -19.61
N ALA A 202 -6.87 -7.29 -19.95
CA ALA A 202 -5.73 -7.14 -19.05
C ALA A 202 -6.10 -6.35 -17.78
N LEU A 203 -6.75 -5.18 -17.92
CA LEU A 203 -7.24 -4.40 -16.77
C LEU A 203 -8.20 -5.21 -15.89
N ARG A 204 -9.12 -5.96 -16.51
CA ARG A 204 -10.09 -6.80 -15.81
C ARG A 204 -9.42 -7.98 -15.08
N LYS A 205 -8.40 -8.58 -15.68
CA LYS A 205 -7.58 -9.65 -15.08
C LYS A 205 -6.82 -9.15 -13.85
N GLN A 206 -6.44 -7.86 -13.83
CA GLN A 206 -5.86 -7.18 -12.66
C GLN A 206 -6.91 -6.77 -11.60
N GLY A 207 -8.16 -7.23 -11.72
CA GLY A 207 -9.21 -7.00 -10.73
C GLY A 207 -9.90 -5.63 -10.80
N LEU A 208 -9.67 -4.82 -11.84
CA LEU A 208 -10.41 -3.58 -12.02
C LEU A 208 -11.89 -3.86 -12.29
N THR A 209 -12.78 -3.15 -11.60
CA THR A 209 -14.22 -3.22 -11.86
C THR A 209 -14.58 -2.59 -13.20
N VAL A 210 -15.74 -2.93 -13.77
CA VAL A 210 -16.22 -2.30 -15.02
C VAL A 210 -16.31 -0.78 -14.86
N LYS A 211 -16.74 -0.29 -13.69
CA LYS A 211 -16.81 1.15 -13.38
C LYS A 211 -15.44 1.81 -13.37
N GLN A 212 -14.43 1.13 -12.82
CA GLN A 212 -13.05 1.63 -12.81
C GLN A 212 -12.44 1.66 -14.21
N VAL A 213 -12.66 0.62 -15.01
CA VAL A 213 -12.22 0.60 -16.42
C VAL A 213 -12.91 1.72 -17.21
N GLN A 214 -14.21 1.94 -16.98
CA GLN A 214 -14.94 3.04 -17.60
C GLN A 214 -14.38 4.41 -17.20
N LEU A 215 -14.12 4.62 -15.91
CA LEU A 215 -13.54 5.88 -15.41
C LEU A 215 -12.18 6.17 -16.05
N LEU A 216 -11.32 5.16 -16.16
CA LEU A 216 -9.99 5.29 -16.75
C LEU A 216 -10.01 5.57 -18.26
N THR A 217 -10.88 4.87 -18.98
CA THR A 217 -10.79 4.79 -20.45
C THR A 217 -11.81 5.65 -21.17
N GLY A 218 -12.87 6.08 -20.48
CA GLY A 218 -14.04 6.72 -21.07
C GLY A 218 -14.89 5.77 -21.95
N LEU A 219 -14.59 4.48 -21.98
CA LEU A 219 -15.32 3.51 -22.79
C LEU A 219 -16.70 3.20 -22.20
N GLY A 220 -17.67 2.97 -23.08
CA GLY A 220 -19.01 2.57 -22.67
C GLY A 220 -19.02 1.19 -21.99
N THR A 221 -19.86 1.04 -20.96
CA THR A 221 -20.04 -0.21 -20.18
C THR A 221 -20.24 -1.44 -21.07
N TRP A 222 -20.98 -1.31 -22.17
CA TRP A 222 -21.24 -2.42 -23.10
C TRP A 222 -19.96 -2.90 -23.78
N ILE A 223 -19.08 -1.99 -24.21
CA ILE A 223 -17.79 -2.34 -24.85
C ILE A 223 -16.93 -3.11 -23.85
N ILE A 224 -16.88 -2.65 -22.60
CA ILE A 224 -16.05 -3.26 -21.55
C ILE A 224 -16.55 -4.66 -21.19
N LYS A 225 -17.86 -4.84 -21.08
CA LYS A 225 -18.47 -6.15 -20.75
C LYS A 225 -18.36 -7.18 -21.88
N ASN A 226 -18.30 -6.72 -23.13
CA ASN A 226 -18.25 -7.59 -24.32
C ASN A 226 -16.86 -7.61 -24.98
N ALA A 227 -15.82 -7.18 -24.27
CA ALA A 227 -14.45 -7.37 -24.71
C ALA A 227 -14.16 -8.87 -24.81
N SER A 228 -13.80 -9.32 -26.01
CA SER A 228 -13.44 -10.69 -26.38
C SER A 228 -12.20 -10.67 -27.26
#